data_AF-R9KS64-F1
#
_entry.id   AF-R9KS64-F1
#
_cell.length_a   1.000
_cell.length_b   1.000
_cell.length_c   1.000
_cell.angle_alpha   90.00
_cell.angle_beta   90.00
_cell.angle_gamma   90.00
#
_symmetry.space_group_name_H-M   'P 1'
#
loop_
_entity.id
_entity.type
_entity.pdbx_description
1 polymer ?
#
loop_
_entity_poly.entity_id
_entity_poly.type
_entity_poly.pdbx_seq_one_letter_code
_entity_poly.pdbx_strand_id
1 'polypeptide(L)'
;MFQFTDDCLIGIEQIDEEHRTLFSLLNKAGTMLANDFCSDRYQDLKEIIEELDYYAEQHFTHEEDYMVQICDPEIIRQRAQHAFFREKIRDYEFVNIDDIDEQQRVLTELVNFLAKWLYRHIIGSDVLIGKLPPLEEWMVRENPCEFTDDYLIGIELIDNEHKELFRIVDQANRLVKSYDRASGYDKILDILDNLKEYTKEHFTDEEEYMESIHYEGLEAQRRAHDAFIQKLENIDLSEIDENPQESLQQLLEFLLGWLVNHILHTDKKIPLQ
;
A
#
# COMPACT_ATOMS: atom_id res chain seq x y z
N MET A 1 17.59 -8.57 -14.87
CA MET A 1 17.19 -9.70 -14.01
C MET A 1 16.87 -9.11 -12.65
N PHE A 2 15.66 -9.34 -12.15
CA PHE A 2 15.18 -8.80 -10.87
C PHE A 2 15.81 -9.59 -9.73
N GLN A 3 16.22 -8.92 -8.66
CA GLN A 3 16.87 -9.55 -7.52
C GLN A 3 16.01 -9.39 -6.28
N PHE A 4 15.81 -10.48 -5.55
CA PHE A 4 15.22 -10.42 -4.22
C PHE A 4 16.29 -9.95 -3.24
N THR A 5 16.09 -8.77 -2.67
CA THR A 5 17.02 -8.07 -1.78
C THR A 5 16.43 -7.94 -0.37
N ASP A 6 17.21 -7.50 0.61
CA ASP A 6 16.79 -7.50 2.03
C ASP A 6 15.58 -6.59 2.31
N ASP A 7 15.34 -5.59 1.47
CA ASP A 7 14.15 -4.73 1.47
C ASP A 7 12.86 -5.45 1.07
N CYS A 8 12.94 -6.64 0.50
CA CYS A 8 11.79 -7.50 0.22
C CYS A 8 11.47 -8.47 1.37
N LEU A 9 12.31 -8.53 2.42
CA LEU A 9 12.09 -9.42 3.55
C LEU A 9 11.06 -8.82 4.51
N ILE A 10 10.02 -9.59 4.81
CA ILE A 10 9.03 -9.24 5.83
C ILE A 10 9.32 -9.93 7.16
N GLY A 11 10.17 -10.96 7.15
CA GLY A 11 10.61 -11.70 8.33
C GLY A 11 9.72 -12.89 8.68
N ILE A 12 8.95 -13.38 7.72
CA ILE A 12 8.09 -14.55 7.82
C ILE A 12 8.61 -15.56 6.81
N GLU A 13 9.38 -16.55 7.29
CA GLU A 13 10.18 -17.45 6.44
C GLU A 13 9.41 -18.08 5.28
N GLN A 14 8.17 -18.53 5.53
CA GLN A 14 7.32 -19.11 4.50
C GLN A 14 6.97 -18.09 3.41
N ILE A 15 6.53 -16.90 3.79
CA ILE A 15 6.12 -15.84 2.87
C ILE A 15 7.34 -15.28 2.11
N ASP A 16 8.47 -15.10 2.81
CA ASP A 16 9.72 -14.65 2.19
C ASP A 16 10.20 -15.64 1.09
N GLU A 17 10.06 -16.95 1.30
CA GLU A 17 10.39 -17.96 0.30
C GLU A 17 9.41 -17.99 -0.88
N GLU A 18 8.12 -17.76 -0.61
CA GLU A 18 7.11 -17.60 -1.64
C GLU A 18 7.38 -16.36 -2.50
N HIS A 19 7.74 -15.23 -1.90
CA HIS A 19 8.16 -14.05 -2.67
C HIS A 19 9.37 -14.35 -3.56
N ARG A 20 10.37 -15.11 -3.08
CA ARG A 20 11.50 -15.56 -3.94
C ARG A 20 11.03 -16.37 -5.15
N THR A 21 9.98 -17.17 -4.98
CA THR A 21 9.37 -17.93 -6.08
C THR A 21 8.80 -16.99 -7.15
N LEU A 22 8.10 -15.91 -6.76
CA LEU A 22 7.61 -14.89 -7.70
C LEU A 22 8.73 -14.20 -8.47
N PHE A 23 9.85 -13.86 -7.81
CA PHE A 23 11.03 -13.33 -8.49
C PHE A 23 11.63 -14.32 -9.49
N SER A 24 11.62 -15.61 -9.17
CA SER A 24 12.06 -16.67 -10.10
C SER A 24 11.17 -16.71 -11.34
N LEU A 25 9.84 -16.70 -11.17
CA LEU A 25 8.87 -16.69 -12.27
C LEU A 25 9.01 -15.44 -13.16
N LEU A 26 9.15 -14.26 -12.55
CA LEU A 26 9.39 -13.02 -13.30
C LEU A 26 10.69 -13.08 -14.10
N ASN A 27 11.76 -13.64 -13.53
CA ASN A 27 13.03 -13.78 -14.24
C ASN A 27 12.97 -14.81 -15.37
N LYS A 28 12.20 -15.90 -15.20
CA LYS A 28 11.90 -16.88 -16.26
C LYS A 28 11.19 -16.18 -17.43
N ALA A 29 10.13 -15.43 -17.14
CA ALA A 29 9.39 -14.64 -18.14
C ALA A 29 10.27 -13.57 -18.82
N GLY A 30 11.07 -12.82 -18.05
CA GLY A 30 11.98 -11.81 -18.58
C GLY A 30 13.09 -12.40 -19.46
N THR A 31 13.57 -13.59 -19.15
CA THR A 31 14.57 -14.31 -19.97
C THR A 31 13.96 -14.79 -21.28
N MET A 32 12.72 -15.29 -21.26
CA MET A 32 11.99 -15.63 -22.48
C MET A 32 11.77 -14.40 -23.37
N LEU A 33 11.48 -13.25 -22.75
CA LEU A 33 11.25 -12.00 -23.48
C LEU A 33 12.50 -11.49 -24.20
N ALA A 34 13.68 -11.72 -23.62
CA ALA A 34 14.96 -11.30 -24.17
C ALA A 34 15.51 -12.25 -25.26
N ASN A 35 14.96 -13.45 -25.40
CA ASN A 35 15.46 -14.48 -26.32
C ASN A 35 14.54 -14.64 -27.55
N ASP A 36 15.01 -14.14 -28.70
CA ASP A 36 14.28 -14.21 -29.98
C ASP A 36 14.20 -15.60 -30.63
N PHE A 37 14.93 -16.60 -30.10
CA PHE A 37 15.10 -17.93 -30.72
C PHE A 37 14.46 -19.09 -29.91
N CYS A 38 13.36 -18.86 -29.19
CA CYS A 38 12.71 -19.95 -28.45
C CYS A 38 11.82 -20.80 -29.40
N SER A 39 12.08 -22.10 -29.50
CA SER A 39 11.37 -23.00 -30.42
C SER A 39 9.98 -23.40 -29.94
N ASP A 40 9.64 -23.20 -28.66
CA ASP A 40 8.34 -23.55 -28.07
C ASP A 40 7.84 -22.48 -27.07
N ARG A 41 7.82 -21.23 -27.55
CA ARG A 41 7.45 -20.05 -26.74
C ARG A 41 6.00 -20.10 -26.23
N TYR A 42 5.12 -20.83 -26.93
CA TYR A 42 3.73 -21.06 -26.54
C TYR A 42 3.64 -21.88 -25.25
N GLN A 43 4.29 -23.05 -25.24
CA GLN A 43 4.18 -23.99 -24.11
C GLN A 43 4.81 -23.41 -22.85
N ASP A 44 6.00 -22.81 -22.99
CA ASP A 44 6.69 -22.15 -21.88
C ASP A 44 5.86 -21.00 -21.27
N LEU A 45 5.15 -20.22 -22.11
CA LEU A 45 4.31 -19.11 -21.65
C LEU A 45 3.06 -19.63 -20.91
N LYS A 46 2.43 -20.70 -21.41
CA LYS A 46 1.32 -21.36 -20.71
C LYS A 46 1.76 -21.92 -19.36
N GLU A 47 2.90 -22.59 -19.30
CA GLU A 47 3.45 -23.10 -18.04
C GLU A 47 3.72 -21.99 -17.03
N ILE A 48 4.26 -20.84 -17.46
CA ILE A 48 4.46 -19.69 -16.56
C ILE A 48 3.13 -19.16 -16.02
N ILE A 49 2.10 -19.05 -16.86
CA ILE A 49 0.79 -18.55 -16.44
C ILE A 49 0.16 -19.54 -15.43
N GLU A 50 0.23 -20.84 -15.69
CA GLU A 50 -0.26 -21.88 -14.77
C GLU A 50 0.52 -21.89 -13.43
N GLU A 51 1.85 -21.76 -13.48
CA GLU A 51 2.69 -21.64 -12.29
C GLU A 51 2.36 -20.38 -11.49
N LEU A 52 2.06 -19.26 -12.16
CA LEU A 52 1.66 -17.99 -11.51
C LEU A 52 0.27 -18.06 -10.89
N ASP A 53 -0.70 -18.72 -11.54
CA ASP A 53 -2.05 -18.91 -10.99
C ASP A 53 -1.99 -19.77 -9.72
N TYR A 54 -1.27 -20.90 -9.78
CA TYR A 54 -1.07 -21.74 -8.61
C TYR A 54 -0.34 -21.01 -7.49
N TYR A 55 0.73 -20.28 -7.82
CA TYR A 55 1.46 -19.45 -6.86
C TYR A 55 0.54 -18.43 -6.20
N ALA A 56 -0.23 -17.66 -6.99
CA ALA A 56 -1.12 -16.62 -6.49
C ALA A 56 -2.16 -17.19 -5.52
N GLU A 57 -2.74 -18.34 -5.83
CA GLU A 57 -3.70 -18.98 -4.93
C GLU A 57 -3.05 -19.42 -3.61
N GLN A 58 -1.89 -20.09 -3.65
CA GLN A 58 -1.25 -20.57 -2.42
C GLN A 58 -0.68 -19.44 -1.57
N HIS A 59 0.13 -18.58 -2.18
CA HIS A 59 0.86 -17.52 -1.48
C HIS A 59 -0.10 -16.53 -0.81
N PHE A 60 -1.08 -16.02 -1.55
CA PHE A 60 -2.03 -15.08 -0.96
C PHE A 60 -2.93 -15.74 0.09
N THR A 61 -3.24 -17.04 -0.02
CA THR A 61 -3.93 -17.74 1.09
C THR A 61 -3.07 -17.79 2.34
N HIS A 62 -1.79 -18.15 2.23
CA HIS A 62 -0.89 -18.19 3.40
C HIS A 62 -0.69 -16.81 4.03
N GLU A 63 -0.52 -15.78 3.19
CA GLU A 63 -0.39 -14.40 3.65
C GLU A 63 -1.66 -13.89 4.33
N GLU A 64 -2.82 -14.06 3.69
CA GLU A 64 -4.11 -13.65 4.25
C GLU A 64 -4.44 -14.41 5.54
N ASP A 65 -4.14 -15.72 5.63
CA ASP A 65 -4.33 -16.52 6.84
C ASP A 65 -3.43 -16.02 7.99
N TYR A 66 -2.17 -15.70 7.68
CA TYR A 66 -1.24 -15.13 8.64
C TYR A 66 -1.74 -13.77 9.15
N MET A 67 -2.12 -12.89 8.23
CA MET A 67 -2.66 -11.57 8.54
C MET A 67 -3.94 -11.67 9.38
N VAL A 68 -4.85 -12.61 9.08
CA VAL A 68 -6.03 -12.88 9.93
C VAL A 68 -5.60 -13.33 11.33
N GLN A 69 -4.60 -14.20 11.44
CA GLN A 69 -4.12 -14.72 12.72
C GLN A 69 -3.55 -13.61 13.63
N ILE A 70 -2.87 -12.63 13.05
CA ILE A 70 -2.32 -11.49 13.79
C ILE A 70 -3.27 -10.29 13.87
N CYS A 71 -4.49 -10.44 13.33
CA CYS A 71 -5.49 -9.38 13.20
C CYS A 71 -4.94 -8.12 12.50
N ASP A 72 -4.16 -8.33 11.42
CA ASP A 72 -3.49 -7.27 10.68
C ASP A 72 -4.51 -6.30 10.04
N PRO A 73 -4.36 -4.98 10.23
CA PRO A 73 -5.30 -4.00 9.70
C PRO A 73 -5.33 -3.90 8.18
N GLU A 74 -4.26 -4.28 7.48
CA GLU A 74 -4.22 -4.19 6.02
C GLU A 74 -4.93 -5.38 5.35
N ILE A 75 -5.46 -6.37 6.09
CA ILE A 75 -6.04 -7.60 5.53
C ILE A 75 -7.15 -7.34 4.51
N ILE A 76 -8.01 -6.36 4.76
CA ILE A 76 -9.13 -6.05 3.85
C ILE A 76 -8.59 -5.48 2.53
N ARG A 77 -7.64 -4.57 2.63
CA ARG A 77 -7.01 -3.90 1.50
C ARG A 77 -6.17 -4.88 0.68
N GLN A 78 -5.32 -5.67 1.33
CA GLN A 78 -4.47 -6.63 0.66
C GLN A 78 -5.29 -7.75 0.01
N ARG A 79 -6.40 -8.19 0.59
CA ARG A 79 -7.36 -9.09 -0.09
C ARG A 79 -7.88 -8.53 -1.40
N ALA A 80 -8.20 -7.23 -1.46
CA ALA A 80 -8.63 -6.60 -2.71
C ALA A 80 -7.48 -6.57 -3.73
N GLN A 81 -6.26 -6.25 -3.29
CA GLN A 81 -5.06 -6.31 -4.12
C GLN A 81 -4.82 -7.75 -4.66
N HIS A 82 -4.88 -8.76 -3.80
CA HIS A 82 -4.71 -10.16 -4.18
C HIS A 82 -5.79 -10.64 -5.14
N ALA A 83 -7.05 -10.25 -4.91
CA ALA A 83 -8.15 -10.55 -5.82
C ALA A 83 -7.91 -9.96 -7.22
N PHE A 84 -7.46 -8.70 -7.29
CA PHE A 84 -7.09 -8.06 -8.55
C PHE A 84 -5.93 -8.79 -9.26
N PHE A 85 -4.90 -9.21 -8.51
CA PHE A 85 -3.81 -9.99 -9.10
C PHE A 85 -4.30 -11.33 -9.67
N ARG A 86 -5.08 -12.09 -8.89
CA ARG A 86 -5.66 -13.38 -9.34
C ARG A 86 -6.50 -13.19 -10.60
N GLU A 87 -7.36 -12.18 -10.63
CA GLU A 87 -8.16 -11.86 -11.83
C GLU A 87 -7.28 -11.53 -13.03
N LYS A 88 -6.24 -10.70 -12.84
CA LYS A 88 -5.29 -10.34 -13.91
C LYS A 88 -4.54 -11.53 -14.46
N ILE A 89 -4.11 -12.48 -13.62
CA ILE A 89 -3.44 -13.70 -14.09
C ILE A 89 -4.43 -14.59 -14.85
N ARG A 90 -5.64 -14.76 -14.32
CA ARG A 90 -6.71 -15.53 -14.97
C ARG A 90 -7.11 -14.94 -16.32
N ASP A 91 -7.09 -13.62 -16.50
CA ASP A 91 -7.34 -12.97 -17.80
C ASP A 91 -6.39 -13.52 -18.89
N TYR A 92 -5.11 -13.75 -18.55
CA TYR A 92 -4.12 -14.26 -19.50
C TYR A 92 -4.35 -15.74 -19.90
N GLU A 93 -5.01 -16.55 -19.07
CA GLU A 93 -5.36 -17.93 -19.43
C GLU A 93 -6.26 -18.00 -20.66
N PHE A 94 -7.18 -17.04 -20.78
CA PHE A 94 -8.18 -16.97 -21.84
C PHE A 94 -7.70 -16.26 -23.10
N VAL A 95 -6.53 -15.62 -23.07
CA VAL A 95 -5.97 -14.95 -24.27
C VAL A 95 -5.56 -16.01 -25.29
N ASN A 96 -6.00 -15.82 -26.54
CA ASN A 96 -5.48 -16.60 -27.66
C ASN A 96 -4.06 -16.15 -27.98
N ILE A 97 -3.11 -17.07 -27.79
CA ILE A 97 -1.68 -16.86 -28.05
C ILE A 97 -1.15 -17.81 -29.14
N ASP A 98 -2.01 -18.23 -30.08
CA ASP A 98 -1.61 -19.09 -31.20
C ASP A 98 -0.59 -18.39 -32.14
N ASP A 99 -0.62 -17.05 -32.17
CA ASP A 99 0.28 -16.23 -32.97
C ASP A 99 1.49 -15.71 -32.16
N ILE A 100 2.64 -15.64 -32.81
CA ILE A 100 3.92 -15.27 -32.19
C ILE A 100 3.89 -13.80 -31.73
N ASP A 101 3.24 -12.91 -32.48
CA ASP A 101 3.13 -11.50 -32.11
C ASP A 101 2.27 -11.34 -30.84
N GLU A 102 1.20 -12.12 -30.71
CA GLU A 102 0.37 -12.15 -29.49
C GLU A 102 1.12 -12.77 -28.30
N GLN A 103 1.90 -13.83 -28.50
CA GLN A 103 2.77 -14.38 -27.44
C GLN A 103 3.75 -13.32 -26.94
N GLN A 104 4.39 -12.57 -27.84
CA GLN A 104 5.32 -11.50 -27.49
C GLN A 104 4.61 -10.37 -26.73
N ARG A 105 3.40 -9.99 -27.17
CA ARG A 105 2.58 -8.96 -26.50
C ARG A 105 2.22 -9.38 -25.08
N VAL A 106 1.63 -10.56 -24.91
CA VAL A 106 1.23 -11.10 -23.59
C VAL A 106 2.43 -11.23 -22.66
N LEU A 107 3.55 -11.76 -23.15
CA LEU A 107 4.76 -11.89 -22.35
C LEU A 107 5.31 -10.53 -21.90
N THR A 108 5.26 -9.52 -22.77
CA THR A 108 5.68 -8.15 -22.45
C THR A 108 4.76 -7.52 -21.40
N GLU A 109 3.44 -7.66 -21.56
CA GLU A 109 2.44 -7.16 -20.61
C GLU A 109 2.60 -7.84 -19.24
N LEU A 110 2.78 -9.15 -19.23
CA LEU A 110 2.98 -9.95 -18.03
C LEU A 110 4.23 -9.51 -17.25
N VAL A 111 5.40 -9.42 -17.92
CA VAL A 111 6.65 -8.98 -17.26
C VAL A 111 6.49 -7.57 -16.68
N ASN A 112 5.88 -6.65 -17.42
CA ASN A 112 5.64 -5.28 -16.95
C ASN A 112 4.67 -5.24 -15.76
N PHE A 113 3.62 -6.04 -15.80
CA PHE A 113 2.65 -6.16 -14.73
C PHE A 113 3.30 -6.71 -13.45
N LEU A 114 3.97 -7.85 -13.54
CA LEU A 114 4.65 -8.50 -12.42
C LEU A 114 5.75 -7.61 -11.81
N ALA A 115 6.56 -6.94 -12.64
CA ALA A 115 7.57 -6.02 -12.15
C ALA A 115 6.97 -4.84 -11.38
N LYS A 116 5.87 -4.25 -11.87
CA LYS A 116 5.15 -3.19 -11.16
C LYS A 116 4.47 -3.70 -9.90
N TRP A 117 3.92 -4.90 -9.94
CA TRP A 117 3.26 -5.53 -8.79
C TRP A 117 4.25 -5.75 -7.66
N LEU A 118 5.40 -6.38 -7.94
CA LEU A 118 6.47 -6.60 -6.97
C LEU A 118 6.83 -5.32 -6.21
N TYR A 119 7.12 -4.24 -6.94
CA TYR A 119 7.53 -2.99 -6.33
C TYR A 119 6.43 -2.29 -5.53
N ARG A 120 5.15 -2.46 -5.91
CA ARG A 120 4.04 -1.74 -5.27
C ARG A 120 3.41 -2.51 -4.13
N HIS A 121 3.32 -3.82 -4.28
CA HIS A 121 2.64 -4.71 -3.34
C HIS A 121 3.63 -5.21 -2.29
N ILE A 122 4.70 -5.91 -2.66
CA ILE A 122 5.65 -6.45 -1.66
C ILE A 122 6.27 -5.32 -0.84
N ILE A 123 6.85 -4.32 -1.51
CA ILE A 123 7.55 -3.22 -0.81
C ILE A 123 6.56 -2.24 -0.17
N GLY A 124 5.40 -2.02 -0.81
CA GLY A 124 4.44 -0.99 -0.37
C GLY A 124 3.29 -1.48 0.51
N SER A 125 3.08 -2.79 0.62
CA SER A 125 1.99 -3.43 1.38
C SER A 125 2.54 -4.55 2.27
N ASP A 126 3.21 -5.57 1.74
CA ASP A 126 3.56 -6.79 2.49
C ASP A 126 4.58 -6.53 3.59
N VAL A 127 5.52 -5.60 3.36
CA VAL A 127 6.49 -5.14 4.39
C VAL A 127 5.81 -4.57 5.64
N LEU A 128 4.55 -4.14 5.55
CA LEU A 128 3.77 -3.62 6.68
C LEU A 128 3.09 -4.72 7.51
N ILE A 129 3.04 -5.96 7.00
CA ILE A 129 2.40 -7.08 7.70
C ILE A 129 3.03 -7.27 9.08
N GLY A 130 2.20 -7.27 10.11
CA GLY A 130 2.60 -7.39 11.52
C GLY A 130 3.40 -6.20 12.06
N LYS A 131 3.51 -5.11 11.30
CA LYS A 131 4.10 -3.85 11.77
C LYS A 131 3.06 -2.88 12.30
N LEU A 132 1.78 -3.08 11.94
CA LEU A 132 0.66 -2.26 12.39
C LEU A 132 -0.05 -2.91 13.59
N PRO A 133 -0.53 -2.11 14.56
CA PRO A 133 -1.30 -2.65 15.68
C PRO A 133 -2.62 -3.28 15.21
N PRO A 134 -3.08 -4.39 15.83
CA PRO A 134 -4.35 -5.02 15.48
C PRO A 134 -5.52 -4.04 15.46
N LEU A 135 -6.44 -4.19 14.50
CA LEU A 135 -7.64 -3.34 14.33
C LEU A 135 -8.45 -3.15 15.63
N GLU A 136 -8.35 -4.09 16.58
CA GLU A 136 -9.16 -4.12 17.79
C GLU A 136 -8.66 -3.23 18.94
N GLU A 137 -7.40 -2.78 19.02
CA GLU A 137 -6.97 -2.01 20.21
C GLU A 137 -7.12 -0.49 20.06
N TRP A 138 -6.94 0.07 18.87
CA TRP A 138 -7.00 1.52 18.65
C TRP A 138 -8.38 2.01 18.17
N MET A 139 -9.14 1.18 17.45
CA MET A 139 -10.54 1.48 17.07
C MET A 139 -11.54 1.29 18.21
N VAL A 140 -11.14 0.64 19.32
CA VAL A 140 -11.96 0.45 20.53
C VAL A 140 -11.87 1.63 21.50
N ARG A 141 -11.02 2.63 21.23
CA ARG A 141 -11.12 3.92 21.90
C ARG A 141 -12.46 4.56 21.53
N GLU A 142 -13.16 5.17 22.50
CA GLU A 142 -14.44 5.88 22.24
C GLU A 142 -14.30 6.92 21.11
N ASN A 143 -13.09 7.45 20.91
CA ASN A 143 -12.74 8.29 19.77
C ASN A 143 -11.34 7.91 19.21
N PRO A 144 -11.23 7.14 18.11
CA PRO A 144 -9.94 6.77 17.52
C PRO A 144 -9.20 7.96 16.89
N CYS A 145 -9.89 9.07 16.62
CA CYS A 145 -9.33 10.29 16.09
C CYS A 145 -8.90 11.29 17.18
N GLU A 146 -8.90 10.88 18.45
CA GLU A 146 -8.45 11.72 19.55
C GLU A 146 -6.92 11.78 19.60
N PHE A 147 -6.38 13.00 19.58
CA PHE A 147 -4.96 13.23 19.86
C PHE A 147 -4.69 13.05 21.36
N THR A 148 -3.78 12.14 21.71
CA THR A 148 -3.31 11.93 23.08
C THR A 148 -1.84 12.35 23.24
N ASP A 149 -1.39 12.48 24.49
CA ASP A 149 0.01 12.78 24.81
C ASP A 149 1.00 11.72 24.26
N ASP A 150 0.49 10.53 23.90
CA ASP A 150 1.28 9.47 23.25
C ASP A 150 1.81 9.91 21.88
N TYR A 151 1.24 10.93 21.23
CA TYR A 151 1.67 11.42 19.91
C TYR A 151 2.59 12.64 19.99
N LEU A 152 2.90 13.12 21.19
CA LEU A 152 3.87 14.20 21.37
C LEU A 152 5.29 13.68 21.07
N ILE A 153 5.99 14.39 20.20
CA ILE A 153 7.40 14.17 19.88
C ILE A 153 8.30 15.21 20.58
N GLY A 154 7.70 16.28 21.12
CA GLY A 154 8.40 17.32 21.90
C GLY A 154 8.89 18.51 21.08
N ILE A 155 8.58 18.54 19.79
CA ILE A 155 8.86 19.66 18.89
C ILE A 155 7.57 20.46 18.75
N GLU A 156 7.50 21.65 19.37
CA GLU A 156 6.23 22.39 19.53
C GLU A 156 5.50 22.66 18.21
N LEU A 157 6.23 23.01 17.15
CA LEU A 157 5.66 23.23 15.81
C LEU A 157 4.95 21.96 15.31
N ILE A 158 5.71 20.86 15.24
CA ILE A 158 5.25 19.57 14.75
C ILE A 158 4.13 18.98 15.62
N ASP A 159 4.25 19.08 16.95
CA ASP A 159 3.21 18.64 17.88
C ASP A 159 1.88 19.39 17.67
N ASN A 160 1.93 20.66 17.27
CA ASN A 160 0.73 21.43 16.96
C ASN A 160 0.14 21.05 15.60
N GLU A 161 0.97 20.73 14.62
CA GLU A 161 0.54 20.22 13.32
C GLU A 161 -0.10 18.84 13.42
N HIS A 162 0.48 17.92 14.19
CA HIS A 162 -0.13 16.63 14.45
C HIS A 162 -1.52 16.78 15.07
N LYS A 163 -1.70 17.70 16.04
CA LYS A 163 -3.04 17.97 16.63
C LYS A 163 -4.03 18.42 15.58
N GLU A 164 -3.62 19.28 14.65
CA GLU A 164 -4.50 19.77 13.59
C GLU A 164 -4.82 18.67 12.57
N LEU A 165 -3.86 17.82 12.20
CA LEU A 165 -4.11 16.64 11.36
C LEU A 165 -5.14 15.70 12.00
N PHE A 166 -5.00 15.39 13.29
CA PHE A 166 -5.99 14.60 14.03
C PHE A 166 -7.36 15.28 14.05
N ARG A 167 -7.40 16.62 14.19
CA ARG A 167 -8.66 17.39 14.14
C ARG A 167 -9.35 17.29 12.79
N ILE A 168 -8.59 17.37 11.69
CA ILE A 168 -9.11 17.25 10.32
C ILE A 168 -9.66 15.83 10.10
N VAL A 169 -8.92 14.80 10.51
CA VAL A 169 -9.35 13.39 10.41
C VAL A 169 -10.60 13.12 11.26
N ASP A 170 -10.68 13.66 12.48
CA ASP A 170 -11.87 13.55 13.33
C ASP A 170 -13.10 14.22 12.67
N GLN A 171 -12.90 15.38 12.04
CA GLN A 171 -13.97 16.06 11.29
C GLN A 171 -14.49 15.18 10.14
N ALA A 172 -13.59 14.53 9.40
CA ALA A 172 -13.94 13.59 8.36
C ALA A 172 -14.71 12.38 8.91
N ASN A 173 -14.21 11.78 10.00
CA ASN A 173 -14.83 10.60 10.64
C ASN A 173 -16.26 10.90 11.12
N ARG A 174 -16.48 12.07 11.71
CA ARG A 174 -17.83 12.51 12.11
C ARG A 174 -18.76 12.66 10.91
N LEU A 175 -18.29 13.24 9.81
CA LEU A 175 -19.08 13.38 8.59
C LEU A 175 -19.43 12.04 7.95
N VAL A 176 -18.50 11.09 7.94
CA VAL A 176 -18.74 9.72 7.44
C VAL A 176 -19.75 8.98 8.33
N LYS A 177 -19.65 9.11 9.65
CA LYS A 177 -20.63 8.52 10.59
C LYS A 177 -22.03 9.11 10.46
N SER A 178 -22.13 10.40 10.12
CA SER A 178 -23.40 11.09 9.89
C SER A 178 -23.73 11.26 8.40
N TYR A 179 -23.20 10.37 7.54
CA TYR A 179 -23.25 10.59 6.10
C TYR A 179 -24.68 10.64 5.55
N ASP A 180 -24.98 11.72 4.84
CA ASP A 180 -26.20 11.89 4.05
C ASP A 180 -25.79 12.13 2.60
N ARG A 181 -26.24 11.25 1.70
CA ARG A 181 -25.87 11.23 0.27
C ARG A 181 -26.15 12.55 -0.43
N ALA A 182 -27.13 13.34 0.02
CA ALA A 182 -27.51 14.61 -0.61
C ALA A 182 -26.59 15.79 -0.26
N SER A 183 -25.80 15.73 0.82
CA SER A 183 -24.99 16.87 1.29
C SER A 183 -23.61 16.50 1.86
N GLY A 184 -23.30 15.20 1.95
CA GLY A 184 -22.08 14.69 2.56
C GLY A 184 -20.90 14.61 1.59
N TYR A 185 -21.15 14.37 0.29
CA TYR A 185 -20.08 14.16 -0.70
C TYR A 185 -19.18 15.40 -0.84
N ASP A 186 -19.74 16.56 -1.20
CA ASP A 186 -18.98 17.80 -1.37
C ASP A 186 -18.21 18.19 -0.08
N LYS A 187 -18.83 18.02 1.09
CA LYS A 187 -18.18 18.33 2.37
C LYS A 187 -17.01 17.40 2.68
N ILE A 188 -17.08 16.15 2.24
CA ILE A 188 -16.00 15.20 2.43
C ILE A 188 -14.87 15.47 1.45
N LEU A 189 -15.17 15.87 0.22
CA LEU A 189 -14.17 16.38 -0.72
C LEU A 189 -13.40 17.56 -0.12
N ASP A 190 -14.11 18.56 0.40
CA ASP A 190 -13.49 19.73 1.02
C ASP A 190 -12.55 19.35 2.19
N ILE A 191 -12.92 18.34 2.98
CA ILE A 191 -12.08 17.87 4.10
C ILE A 191 -10.87 17.08 3.59
N LEU A 192 -11.03 16.24 2.56
CA LEU A 192 -9.93 15.47 1.98
C LEU A 192 -8.90 16.39 1.31
N ASP A 193 -9.37 17.43 0.60
CA ASP A 193 -8.50 18.45 0.03
C ASP A 193 -7.75 19.22 1.12
N ASN A 194 -8.46 19.63 2.18
CA ASN A 194 -7.83 20.27 3.34
C ASN A 194 -6.79 19.34 4.01
N LEU A 195 -7.11 18.07 4.23
CA LEU A 195 -6.18 17.09 4.79
C LEU A 195 -4.92 16.97 3.93
N LYS A 196 -5.10 16.90 2.60
CA LYS A 196 -4.00 16.78 1.65
C LYS A 196 -3.10 18.02 1.64
N GLU A 197 -3.67 19.22 1.62
CA GLU A 197 -2.91 20.47 1.70
C GLU A 197 -2.14 20.55 3.02
N TYR A 198 -2.81 20.32 4.14
CA TYR A 198 -2.20 20.39 5.46
C TYR A 198 -1.10 19.33 5.67
N THR A 199 -1.29 18.12 5.13
CA THR A 199 -0.26 17.06 5.17
C THR A 199 1.01 17.49 4.43
N LYS A 200 0.88 18.17 3.28
CA LYS A 200 2.03 18.66 2.52
C LYS A 200 2.79 19.75 3.28
N GLU A 201 2.06 20.67 3.90
CA GLU A 201 2.66 21.72 4.73
C GLU A 201 3.41 21.11 5.91
N HIS A 202 2.76 20.22 6.67
CA HIS A 202 3.36 19.52 7.81
C HIS A 202 4.66 18.78 7.43
N PHE A 203 4.65 17.97 6.38
CA PHE A 203 5.86 17.28 5.94
C PHE A 203 6.98 18.23 5.51
N THR A 204 6.62 19.37 4.90
CA THR A 204 7.61 20.39 4.55
C THR A 204 8.28 20.95 5.79
N ASP A 205 7.49 21.33 6.80
CA ASP A 205 7.99 21.91 8.06
C ASP A 205 8.84 20.90 8.86
N GLU A 206 8.43 19.62 8.87
CA GLU A 206 9.18 18.52 9.48
C GLU A 206 10.52 18.26 8.78
N GLU A 207 10.52 18.24 7.44
CA GLU A 207 11.73 18.07 6.65
C GLU A 207 12.70 19.23 6.81
N GLU A 208 12.20 20.47 6.83
CA GLU A 208 13.00 21.66 7.10
C GLU A 208 13.64 21.58 8.51
N TYR A 209 12.87 21.12 9.51
CA TYR A 209 13.40 20.89 10.83
C TYR A 209 14.52 19.85 10.82
N MET A 210 14.28 18.69 10.21
CA MET A 210 15.25 17.59 10.08
C MET A 210 16.52 18.00 9.33
N GLU A 211 16.39 18.81 8.27
CA GLU A 211 17.53 19.39 7.56
C GLU A 211 18.37 20.29 8.47
N SER A 212 17.71 21.12 9.29
CA SER A 212 18.37 22.06 10.19
C SER A 212 19.23 21.39 11.26
N ILE A 213 18.88 20.17 11.65
CA ILE A 213 19.63 19.35 12.63
C ILE A 213 20.54 18.30 11.98
N HIS A 214 20.59 18.24 10.65
CA HIS A 214 21.33 17.22 9.90
C HIS A 214 20.96 15.79 10.28
N TYR A 215 19.66 15.52 10.42
CA TYR A 215 19.18 14.20 10.79
C TYR A 215 19.48 13.15 9.70
N GLU A 216 20.18 12.08 10.07
CA GLU A 216 20.61 11.03 9.12
C GLU A 216 19.42 10.29 8.47
N GLY A 217 18.26 10.26 9.13
CA GLY A 217 17.05 9.58 8.67
C GLY A 217 16.20 10.34 7.64
N LEU A 218 16.52 11.62 7.36
CA LEU A 218 15.72 12.52 6.53
C LEU A 218 15.32 11.91 5.18
N GLU A 219 16.27 11.34 4.45
CA GLU A 219 16.01 10.81 3.11
C GLU A 219 15.04 9.62 3.12
N ALA A 220 15.02 8.83 4.21
CA ALA A 220 14.05 7.76 4.36
C ALA A 220 12.65 8.30 4.67
N GLN A 221 12.56 9.33 5.51
CA GLN A 221 11.30 10.00 5.84
C GLN A 221 10.68 10.68 4.61
N ARG A 222 11.48 11.42 3.84
CA ARG A 222 11.05 12.02 2.55
C ARG A 222 10.39 11.02 1.62
N ARG A 223 10.98 9.82 1.47
CA ARG A 223 10.39 8.77 0.64
C ARG A 223 9.05 8.27 1.18
N ALA A 224 8.91 8.19 2.50
CA ALA A 224 7.64 7.82 3.13
C ALA A 224 6.58 8.93 2.94
N HIS A 225 6.97 10.19 3.09
CA HIS A 225 6.11 11.36 2.84
C HIS A 225 5.64 11.39 1.39
N ASP A 226 6.57 11.28 0.43
CA ASP A 226 6.27 11.25 -1.01
C ASP A 226 5.30 10.12 -1.36
N ALA A 227 5.51 8.93 -0.80
CA ALA A 227 4.62 7.79 -1.01
C ALA A 227 3.21 8.05 -0.46
N PHE A 228 3.10 8.69 0.71
CA PHE A 228 1.81 9.04 1.31
C PHE A 228 1.09 10.13 0.50
N ILE A 229 1.80 11.18 0.08
CA ILE A 229 1.26 12.24 -0.78
C ILE A 229 0.78 11.68 -2.12
N GLN A 230 1.57 10.83 -2.78
CA GLN A 230 1.13 10.17 -4.02
C GLN A 230 -0.11 9.33 -3.79
N LYS A 231 -0.21 8.64 -2.65
CA LYS A 231 -1.38 7.85 -2.31
C LYS A 231 -2.61 8.74 -2.14
N LEU A 232 -2.49 9.87 -1.44
CA LEU A 232 -3.54 10.90 -1.32
C LEU A 232 -3.94 11.48 -2.69
N GLU A 233 -2.99 11.68 -3.59
CA GLU A 233 -3.23 12.20 -4.95
C GLU A 233 -3.93 11.20 -5.88
N ASN A 234 -3.72 9.91 -5.66
CA ASN A 234 -4.31 8.83 -6.46
C ASN A 234 -5.64 8.30 -5.89
N ILE A 235 -6.19 8.93 -4.84
CA ILE A 235 -7.53 8.61 -4.38
C ILE A 235 -8.51 9.05 -5.48
N ASP A 236 -9.05 8.09 -6.22
CA ASP A 236 -10.09 8.34 -7.20
C ASP A 236 -11.46 8.36 -6.52
N LEU A 237 -11.96 9.57 -6.28
CA LEU A 237 -13.25 9.79 -5.63
C LEU A 237 -14.43 9.51 -6.57
N SER A 238 -14.17 9.20 -7.85
CA SER A 238 -15.17 8.68 -8.81
C SER A 238 -15.37 7.17 -8.71
N GLU A 239 -14.44 6.44 -8.07
CA GLU A 239 -14.59 5.03 -7.70
C GLU A 239 -15.41 4.83 -6.41
N ILE A 240 -15.85 5.93 -5.76
CA ILE A 240 -16.82 5.90 -4.67
C ILE A 240 -18.16 5.40 -5.25
N ASP A 241 -18.34 4.09 -5.15
CA ASP A 241 -19.37 3.27 -5.80
C ASP A 241 -20.78 3.46 -5.20
N GLU A 242 -21.72 2.55 -5.47
CA GLU A 242 -23.10 2.53 -4.93
C GLU A 242 -23.20 2.74 -3.39
N ASN A 243 -22.11 2.49 -2.63
CA ASN A 243 -22.03 2.66 -1.17
C ASN A 243 -20.92 3.65 -0.71
N PRO A 244 -21.13 4.98 -0.85
CA PRO A 244 -20.10 5.98 -0.56
C PRO A 244 -19.57 6.00 0.87
N GLN A 245 -20.42 5.66 1.84
CA GLN A 245 -20.08 5.72 3.24
C GLN A 245 -18.99 4.70 3.61
N GLU A 246 -19.05 3.51 3.02
CA GLU A 246 -18.09 2.43 3.28
C GLU A 246 -16.71 2.73 2.68
N SER A 247 -16.67 3.19 1.42
CA SER A 247 -15.41 3.61 0.77
C SER A 247 -14.73 4.74 1.55
N LEU A 248 -15.50 5.71 2.03
CA LEU A 248 -14.99 6.82 2.82
C LEU A 248 -14.51 6.38 4.20
N GLN A 249 -15.18 5.41 4.82
CA GLN A 249 -14.71 4.82 6.08
C GLN A 249 -13.36 4.12 5.91
N GLN A 250 -13.20 3.27 4.89
CA GLN A 250 -11.95 2.59 4.60
C GLN A 250 -10.80 3.57 4.33
N LEU A 251 -11.10 4.66 3.60
CA LEU A 251 -10.13 5.71 3.36
C LEU A 251 -9.67 6.36 4.67
N LEU A 252 -10.59 6.67 5.59
CA LEU A 252 -10.24 7.27 6.88
C LEU A 252 -9.46 6.33 7.78
N GLU A 253 -9.80 5.04 7.79
CA GLU A 253 -9.05 4.02 8.53
C GLU A 253 -7.60 3.96 8.04
N PHE A 254 -7.40 3.98 6.72
CA PHE A 254 -6.06 4.04 6.13
C PHE A 254 -5.29 5.31 6.53
N LEU A 255 -5.92 6.49 6.40
CA LEU A 255 -5.27 7.77 6.69
C LEU A 255 -4.85 7.90 8.15
N LEU A 256 -5.77 7.55 9.05
CA LEU A 256 -5.52 7.60 10.49
C LEU A 256 -4.47 6.55 10.90
N GLY A 257 -4.55 5.33 10.35
CA GLY A 257 -3.59 4.27 10.62
C GLY A 257 -2.17 4.66 10.19
N TRP A 258 -2.02 5.23 9.00
CA TRP A 258 -0.72 5.72 8.52
C TRP A 258 -0.18 6.83 9.40
N LEU A 259 -0.99 7.87 9.70
CA LEU A 259 -0.58 9.01 10.51
C LEU A 259 -0.10 8.59 11.91
N VAL A 260 -0.91 7.78 12.61
CA VAL A 260 -0.57 7.28 13.95
C VAL A 260 0.75 6.49 13.92
N ASN A 261 0.90 5.59 12.95
CA ASN A 261 2.10 4.76 12.85
C ASN A 261 3.34 5.59 12.51
N HIS A 262 3.19 6.56 11.61
CA HIS A 262 4.26 7.47 11.22
C HIS A 262 4.78 8.24 12.43
N ILE A 263 3.90 8.88 13.19
CA ILE A 263 4.25 9.62 14.41
C ILE A 263 4.96 8.73 15.42
N LEU A 264 4.38 7.57 15.73
CA LEU A 264 4.87 6.71 16.80
C LEU A 264 6.24 6.06 16.49
N HIS A 265 6.47 5.69 15.23
CA HIS A 265 7.63 4.89 14.85
C HIS A 265 8.66 5.63 14.00
N THR A 266 8.33 6.81 13.52
CA THR A 266 9.18 7.61 12.61
C THR A 266 9.47 8.96 13.27
N ASP A 267 8.46 9.80 13.49
CA ASP A 267 8.65 11.20 13.89
C ASP A 267 9.19 11.29 15.32
N LYS A 268 8.78 10.36 16.19
CA LYS A 268 9.38 10.21 17.53
C LYS A 268 10.87 9.91 17.56
N LYS A 269 11.47 9.48 16.46
CA LYS A 269 12.92 9.26 16.36
C LYS A 269 13.68 10.55 16.04
N ILE A 270 12.98 11.60 15.60
CA ILE A 270 13.57 12.90 15.35
C ILE A 270 14.09 13.44 16.69
N PRO A 271 15.38 13.77 16.79
CA PRO A 271 15.95 14.28 18.02
C PRO A 271 15.54 15.75 18.24
N LEU A 272 15.37 16.11 19.51
CA LEU A 272 15.21 17.51 19.92
C LEU A 272 16.54 18.26 19.74
N GLN A 273 16.48 19.52 19.28
CA GLN A 273 17.61 20.46 19.28
C GLN A 273 18.16 20.75 20.68
#